data_AF-A0AAE4B2Z2-F1
#
_entry.id   AF-A0AAE4B2Z2-F1
#
_cell.length_a   1.000
_cell.length_b   1.000
_cell.length_c   1.000
_cell.angle_alpha   90.00
_cell.angle_beta   90.00
_cell.angle_gamma   90.00
#
_symmetry.space_group_name_H-M   'P 1'
#
loop_
_entity.id
_entity.type
_entity.pdbx_description
1 polymer ?
#
loop_
_entity_poly.entity_id
_entity_poly.type
_entity_poly.pdbx_seq_one_letter_code
_entity_poly.pdbx_strand_id
1 'polypeptide(L)'
;MSSVADGQRIAAEEADAGRAPGSRTGTGWPAGYGGTAGRSSDGTGTGWPERDGRDEPASGADSDPIGDQDSPVDRDNLLTQPTGEEGGEPSGRPTRINPRDDYPTRRSLEMENSAAARLAAEGYRVEQNPSPQDVAQARQNAGDAGLPQKRPDYLIEGRVFDAYSPTAADKTVYYLADEVQAKIVKGQTQRVVVNLEDWRGDVDALRRHFHDSPVPNLKELKIITPEGDIIQVVPE
;
A
#
# COMPACT_ATOMS: atom_id res chain seq x y z
N MET A 1 -47.90 -58.20 18.28
CA MET A 1 -49.27 -57.88 17.84
C MET A 1 -49.35 -56.38 17.66
N SER A 2 -49.54 -55.96 16.40
CA SER A 2 -49.96 -54.64 15.87
C SER A 2 -49.13 -53.39 16.21
N SER A 3 -48.96 -52.37 15.36
CA SER A 3 -49.16 -52.13 13.91
C SER A 3 -48.79 -50.64 13.72
N VAL A 4 -47.76 -50.29 12.93
CA VAL A 4 -47.81 -49.65 11.58
C VAL A 4 -48.10 -48.12 11.54
N ALA A 5 -47.12 -47.42 10.93
CA ALA A 5 -47.10 -46.28 9.99
C ALA A 5 -47.90 -44.98 10.21
N ASP A 6 -47.24 -43.84 9.97
CA ASP A 6 -47.31 -43.00 8.74
C ASP A 6 -46.39 -41.77 8.97
N GLY A 7 -45.56 -41.25 8.06
CA GLY A 7 -45.55 -41.33 6.61
C GLY A 7 -46.07 -40.03 6.01
N GLN A 8 -45.23 -38.99 5.83
CA GLN A 8 -45.45 -38.04 4.73
C GLN A 8 -44.22 -37.20 4.34
N ARG A 9 -43.92 -37.29 3.04
CA ARG A 9 -42.95 -36.52 2.24
C ARG A 9 -43.68 -35.35 1.56
N ILE A 10 -42.97 -34.26 1.32
CA ILE A 10 -43.18 -33.27 0.23
C ILE A 10 -41.83 -32.56 0.07
N ALA A 11 -41.01 -32.89 -0.93
CA ALA A 11 -41.07 -32.58 -2.37
C ALA A 11 -40.58 -31.15 -2.70
N ALA A 12 -39.61 -31.14 -3.62
CA ALA A 12 -38.91 -30.01 -4.21
C ALA A 12 -39.83 -29.05 -4.99
N GLU A 13 -39.37 -27.81 -5.13
CA GLU A 13 -39.65 -27.03 -6.33
C GLU A 13 -38.39 -26.24 -6.72
N GLU A 14 -37.82 -26.63 -7.87
CA GLU A 14 -36.90 -25.84 -8.67
C GLU A 14 -37.71 -24.78 -9.42
N ALA A 15 -37.14 -23.58 -9.57
CA ALA A 15 -37.48 -22.66 -10.66
C ALA A 15 -36.19 -21.99 -11.16
N ASP A 16 -35.67 -22.57 -12.23
CA ASP A 16 -34.76 -21.97 -13.20
C ASP A 16 -35.48 -20.87 -14.02
N ALA A 17 -34.81 -19.73 -14.24
CA ALA A 17 -34.66 -19.09 -15.55
C ALA A 17 -34.22 -17.63 -15.44
N GLY A 18 -33.11 -17.29 -16.11
CA GLY A 18 -33.14 -16.18 -17.05
C GLY A 18 -32.36 -14.89 -16.73
N ARG A 19 -31.08 -14.90 -17.12
CA ARG A 19 -30.44 -13.94 -18.07
C ARG A 19 -30.46 -12.43 -17.76
N ALA A 20 -29.26 -11.89 -17.48
CA ALA A 20 -28.87 -10.47 -17.62
C ALA A 20 -28.96 -10.00 -19.10
N PRO A 21 -29.11 -8.69 -19.43
CA PRO A 21 -28.02 -7.72 -19.25
C PRO A 21 -28.45 -6.26 -18.95
N GLY A 22 -27.54 -5.45 -18.40
CA GLY A 22 -27.73 -4.00 -18.34
C GLY A 22 -26.70 -3.27 -17.48
N SER A 23 -25.61 -2.83 -18.11
CA SER A 23 -24.66 -1.87 -17.55
C SER A 23 -25.25 -0.46 -17.50
N ARG A 24 -25.04 0.25 -16.39
CA ARG A 24 -24.68 1.69 -16.35
C ARG A 24 -24.41 2.15 -14.93
N THR A 25 -23.13 2.45 -14.69
CA THR A 25 -22.57 3.67 -14.08
C THR A 25 -23.34 4.35 -12.93
N GLY A 26 -22.65 4.50 -11.80
CA GLY A 26 -22.80 5.68 -10.94
C GLY A 26 -22.98 5.36 -9.47
N THR A 27 -21.89 5.42 -8.71
CA THR A 27 -21.79 5.74 -7.26
C THR A 27 -20.32 5.48 -6.89
N GLY A 28 -19.42 6.46 -6.75
CA GLY A 28 -19.60 7.73 -6.06
C GLY A 28 -19.57 7.50 -4.55
N TRP A 29 -18.43 7.05 -3.99
CA TRP A 29 -18.25 6.97 -2.54
C TRP A 29 -17.68 8.29 -2.00
N PRO A 30 -18.22 8.83 -0.89
CA PRO A 30 -17.90 10.16 -0.41
C PRO A 30 -16.53 10.18 0.27
N ALA A 31 -15.64 11.03 -0.25
CA ALA A 31 -14.48 11.52 0.47
C ALA A 31 -14.94 12.50 1.56
N GLY A 32 -14.96 12.04 2.81
CA GLY A 32 -15.01 12.92 3.98
C GLY A 32 -13.59 13.25 4.43
N TYR A 33 -13.38 14.50 4.84
CA TYR A 33 -12.18 15.11 5.46
C TYR A 33 -11.19 15.83 4.53
N GLY A 34 -11.49 17.12 4.32
CA GLY A 34 -10.62 18.19 3.82
C GLY A 34 -11.51 19.38 3.48
N GLY A 35 -11.64 20.42 4.31
CA GLY A 35 -10.56 21.34 4.65
C GLY A 35 -10.51 22.42 3.57
N THR A 36 -11.30 23.48 3.73
CA THR A 36 -11.38 24.62 2.80
C THR A 36 -10.03 25.33 2.68
N ALA A 37 -9.48 25.40 1.46
CA ALA A 37 -8.35 26.27 1.14
C ALA A 37 -8.85 27.45 0.30
N GLY A 38 -8.51 28.65 0.77
CA GLY A 38 -8.79 29.93 0.12
C GLY A 38 -8.04 30.08 -1.20
N ARG A 39 -8.66 30.87 -2.07
CA ARG A 39 -8.24 31.22 -3.42
C ARG A 39 -7.29 32.42 -3.34
N SER A 40 -6.13 32.34 -3.98
CA SER A 40 -5.36 33.52 -4.39
C SER A 40 -4.71 33.23 -5.74
N SER A 41 -5.30 33.81 -6.78
CA SER A 41 -4.72 34.03 -8.10
C SER A 41 -3.91 35.33 -8.08
N ASP A 42 -2.77 35.33 -8.76
CA ASP A 42 -2.07 36.43 -9.45
C ASP A 42 -0.73 35.80 -9.91
N GLY A 43 -0.17 35.95 -11.10
CA GLY A 43 -0.44 36.75 -12.28
C GLY A 43 0.88 36.82 -13.08
N THR A 44 0.81 36.76 -14.42
CA THR A 44 1.75 37.32 -15.43
C THR A 44 3.24 36.89 -15.38
N GLY A 45 3.94 36.48 -16.44
CA GLY A 45 3.89 36.90 -17.84
C GLY A 45 5.27 37.44 -18.25
N THR A 46 5.72 37.14 -19.48
CA THR A 46 6.88 37.71 -20.23
C THR A 46 8.28 37.30 -19.74
N GLY A 47 9.32 37.09 -20.55
CA GLY A 47 9.56 37.23 -21.98
C GLY A 47 11.09 37.17 -22.17
N TRP A 48 11.57 36.38 -23.14
CA TRP A 48 13.00 36.27 -23.47
C TRP A 48 13.41 37.36 -24.46
N PRO A 49 14.59 37.99 -24.31
CA PRO A 49 15.22 38.68 -25.43
C PRO A 49 16.51 37.99 -25.90
N GLU A 50 16.60 37.81 -27.21
CA GLU A 50 17.82 37.57 -27.99
C GLU A 50 18.78 38.77 -27.90
N ARG A 51 20.10 38.51 -27.90
CA ARG A 51 21.14 39.48 -28.27
C ARG A 51 22.35 38.82 -28.92
N ASP A 52 22.85 39.55 -29.92
CA ASP A 52 23.90 39.23 -30.89
C ASP A 52 25.35 39.20 -30.35
N GLY A 53 26.13 38.33 -31.01
CA GLY A 53 27.55 38.36 -31.38
C GLY A 53 28.57 39.32 -30.74
N ARG A 54 29.69 38.72 -30.27
CA ARG A 54 31.08 39.12 -30.61
C ARG A 54 32.14 38.11 -30.15
N ASP A 55 33.24 38.06 -30.91
CA ASP A 55 34.32 37.07 -30.96
C ASP A 55 35.34 37.05 -29.80
N GLU A 56 35.76 35.82 -29.44
CA GLU A 56 37.09 35.26 -29.02
C GLU A 56 37.89 35.83 -27.81
N PRO A 57 38.84 35.07 -27.16
CA PRO A 57 39.46 33.80 -27.56
C PRO A 57 39.53 32.68 -26.48
N ALA A 58 40.02 31.52 -26.92
CA ALA A 58 40.24 30.30 -26.15
C ALA A 58 41.09 30.48 -24.87
N SER A 59 40.58 29.94 -23.76
CA SER A 59 41.38 29.54 -22.61
C SER A 59 40.82 28.23 -22.06
N GLY A 60 41.68 27.23 -21.95
CA GLY A 60 41.33 25.94 -21.37
C GLY A 60 41.16 26.06 -19.85
N ALA A 61 40.11 25.43 -19.35
CA ALA A 61 39.98 25.01 -17.97
C ALA A 61 38.95 23.87 -17.92
N ASP A 62 39.44 22.71 -17.50
CA ASP A 62 38.77 21.77 -16.61
C ASP A 62 37.33 21.40 -16.99
N SER A 63 37.21 20.37 -17.84
CA SER A 63 36.02 19.53 -17.85
C SER A 63 35.94 18.80 -16.51
N ASP A 64 35.29 19.40 -15.52
CA ASP A 64 34.71 18.66 -14.41
C ASP A 64 33.74 17.63 -15.00
N PRO A 65 33.97 16.31 -14.87
CA PRO A 65 32.90 15.38 -15.12
C PRO A 65 31.85 15.66 -14.04
N ILE A 66 30.68 16.15 -14.48
CA ILE A 66 29.43 16.04 -13.72
C ILE A 66 29.32 14.57 -13.37
N GLY A 67 29.69 14.24 -12.14
CA GLY A 67 29.59 12.90 -11.63
C GLY A 67 28.12 12.56 -11.59
N ASP A 68 27.71 11.68 -12.51
CA ASP A 68 26.56 10.81 -12.35
C ASP A 68 26.79 9.99 -11.07
N GLN A 69 26.53 10.61 -9.93
CA GLN A 69 26.43 9.96 -8.62
C GLN A 69 25.02 9.38 -8.50
N ASP A 70 24.60 8.59 -9.48
CA ASP A 70 23.58 7.58 -9.24
C ASP A 70 24.31 6.39 -8.60
N SER A 71 24.77 6.62 -7.37
CA SER A 71 25.34 5.55 -6.55
C SER A 71 24.25 4.50 -6.40
N PRO A 72 24.48 3.23 -6.79
CA PRO A 72 23.50 2.19 -6.58
C PRO A 72 23.16 2.15 -5.10
N VAL A 73 21.92 2.51 -4.76
CA VAL A 73 21.37 2.36 -3.42
C VAL A 73 21.72 0.96 -2.95
N ASP A 74 22.46 0.87 -1.84
CA ASP A 74 22.82 -0.41 -1.23
C ASP A 74 21.52 -1.19 -0.95
N ARG A 75 21.20 -2.14 -1.83
CA ARG A 75 19.89 -2.81 -1.91
C ARG A 75 19.60 -3.58 -0.62
N ASP A 76 20.65 -4.08 0.02
CA ASP A 76 20.57 -4.78 1.31
C ASP A 76 20.16 -3.84 2.44
N ASN A 77 20.39 -2.53 2.29
CA ASN A 77 19.97 -1.51 3.25
C ASN A 77 18.55 -0.95 2.94
N LEU A 78 17.88 -1.35 1.86
CA LEU A 78 16.50 -0.95 1.60
C LEU A 78 15.47 -1.87 2.28
N LEU A 79 15.84 -3.13 2.46
CA LEU A 79 14.98 -4.16 3.02
C LEU A 79 14.97 -4.16 4.55
N THR A 80 13.80 -4.42 5.13
CA THR A 80 13.69 -4.76 6.55
C THR A 80 13.84 -6.27 6.71
N GLN A 81 14.73 -6.68 7.63
CA GLN A 81 14.95 -8.07 8.01
C GLN A 81 14.42 -8.30 9.44
N PRO A 82 13.87 -9.48 9.75
CA PRO A 82 13.35 -9.75 11.09
C PRO A 82 14.49 -9.71 12.13
N THR A 83 14.36 -8.85 13.15
CA THR A 83 15.32 -8.75 14.27
C THR A 83 14.68 -8.96 15.65
N GLY A 84 13.39 -9.28 15.66
CA GLY A 84 12.61 -9.68 16.82
C GLY A 84 12.69 -11.18 17.12
N GLU A 85 11.83 -11.62 18.02
CA GLU A 85 11.70 -13.03 18.39
C GLU A 85 10.65 -13.71 17.51
N GLU A 86 10.95 -14.91 17.02
CA GLU A 86 9.95 -15.75 16.34
C GLU A 86 8.80 -16.07 17.30
N GLY A 87 7.57 -15.95 16.82
CA GLY A 87 6.35 -16.02 17.63
C GLY A 87 6.06 -14.76 18.45
N GLY A 88 6.74 -13.64 18.16
CA GLY A 88 6.54 -12.37 18.83
C GLY A 88 5.17 -11.72 18.57
N GLU A 89 4.86 -10.69 19.37
CA GLU A 89 3.65 -9.89 19.23
C GLU A 89 3.98 -8.45 18.80
N PRO A 90 3.08 -7.76 18.07
CA PRO A 90 3.27 -6.37 17.73
C PRO A 90 3.19 -5.49 18.98
N SER A 91 4.04 -4.47 19.01
CA SER A 91 4.04 -3.41 20.00
C SER A 91 3.15 -2.23 19.58
N GLY A 92 3.07 -1.20 20.41
CA GLY A 92 2.23 -0.04 20.16
C GLY A 92 0.77 -0.30 20.52
N ARG A 93 -0.15 0.46 19.92
CA ARG A 93 -1.59 0.29 20.18
C ARG A 93 -2.23 -0.37 18.96
N PRO A 94 -2.89 -1.54 19.10
CA PRO A 94 -3.62 -2.11 17.99
C PRO A 94 -4.77 -1.17 17.58
N THR A 95 -5.10 -1.17 16.29
CA THR A 95 -6.16 -0.33 15.75
C THR A 95 -7.49 -0.74 16.32
N ARG A 96 -8.20 0.23 16.92
CA ARG A 96 -9.45 -0.04 17.62
C ARG A 96 -10.58 -0.28 16.64
N ILE A 97 -11.20 -1.44 16.76
CA ILE A 97 -12.33 -1.86 15.94
C ILE A 97 -13.62 -1.49 16.67
N ASN A 98 -14.42 -0.59 16.11
CA ASN A 98 -15.72 -0.25 16.69
C ASN A 98 -16.79 -1.20 16.14
N PRO A 99 -17.52 -1.94 16.99
CA PRO A 99 -18.54 -2.90 16.53
C PRO A 99 -19.67 -2.29 15.70
N ARG A 100 -19.83 -0.96 15.76
CA ARG A 100 -20.85 -0.21 15.00
C ARG A 100 -20.38 0.25 13.61
N ASP A 101 -19.11 0.10 13.28
CA ASP A 101 -18.61 0.44 11.95
C ASP A 101 -19.21 -0.52 10.90
N ASP A 102 -19.35 -0.06 9.67
CA ASP A 102 -19.78 -0.92 8.57
C ASP A 102 -18.80 -2.06 8.32
N TYR A 103 -19.28 -3.15 7.72
CA TYR A 103 -18.47 -4.35 7.52
C TYR A 103 -17.16 -4.08 6.76
N PRO A 104 -17.14 -3.35 5.62
CA PRO A 104 -15.89 -3.05 4.92
C PRO A 104 -14.87 -2.32 5.79
N THR A 105 -15.31 -1.31 6.56
CA THR A 105 -14.44 -0.55 7.47
C THR A 105 -13.89 -1.47 8.56
N ARG A 106 -14.77 -2.21 9.22
CA ARG A 106 -14.40 -3.10 10.32
C ARG A 106 -13.40 -4.14 9.88
N ARG A 107 -13.66 -4.79 8.74
CA ARG A 107 -12.78 -5.77 8.11
C ARG A 107 -11.44 -5.17 7.71
N SER A 108 -11.39 -3.93 7.21
CA SER A 108 -10.12 -3.26 6.91
C SER A 108 -9.24 -3.13 8.16
N LEU A 109 -9.81 -2.75 9.31
CA LEU A 109 -9.09 -2.63 10.57
C LEU A 109 -8.70 -3.99 11.15
N GLU A 110 -9.54 -5.03 10.97
CA GLU A 110 -9.23 -6.41 11.32
C GLU A 110 -8.00 -6.91 10.53
N MET A 111 -7.96 -6.65 9.22
CA MET A 111 -6.87 -7.05 8.33
C MET A 111 -5.56 -6.30 8.60
N GLU A 112 -5.63 -5.04 9.01
CA GLU A 112 -4.48 -4.25 9.47
C GLU A 112 -3.87 -4.89 10.73
N ASN A 113 -4.69 -5.19 11.75
CA ASN A 113 -4.22 -5.87 12.94
C ASN A 113 -3.70 -7.29 12.65
N SER A 114 -4.36 -8.05 11.76
CA SER A 114 -3.92 -9.39 11.32
C SER A 114 -2.53 -9.34 10.67
N ALA A 115 -2.29 -8.36 9.79
CA ALA A 115 -1.00 -8.19 9.14
C ALA A 115 0.12 -7.90 10.15
N ALA A 116 -0.13 -7.00 11.11
CA ALA A 116 0.82 -6.69 12.17
C ALA A 116 1.16 -7.92 13.02
N ALA A 117 0.15 -8.69 13.40
CA ALA A 117 0.33 -9.94 14.16
C ALA A 117 1.14 -10.98 13.37
N ARG A 118 0.84 -11.18 12.07
CA ARG A 118 1.58 -12.14 11.25
C ARG A 118 3.04 -11.75 11.08
N LEU A 119 3.32 -10.48 10.81
CA LEU A 119 4.69 -9.98 10.69
C LEU A 119 5.47 -10.16 12.01
N ALA A 120 4.87 -9.82 13.16
CA ALA A 120 5.53 -9.99 14.44
C ALA A 120 5.80 -11.46 14.77
N ALA A 121 4.85 -12.36 14.46
CA ALA A 121 5.03 -13.79 14.64
C ALA A 121 6.18 -14.36 13.80
N GLU A 122 6.50 -13.74 12.66
CA GLU A 122 7.63 -14.11 11.79
C GLU A 122 8.94 -13.39 12.19
N GLY A 123 8.99 -12.80 13.39
CA GLY A 123 10.20 -12.23 13.96
C GLY A 123 10.47 -10.78 13.59
N TYR A 124 9.52 -10.06 12.97
CA TYR A 124 9.70 -8.62 12.76
C TYR A 124 9.34 -7.84 14.02
N ARG A 125 10.11 -6.79 14.32
CA ARG A 125 9.70 -5.75 15.27
C ARG A 125 8.67 -4.85 14.61
N VAL A 126 7.41 -5.02 15.00
CA VAL A 126 6.29 -4.23 14.50
C VAL A 126 5.77 -3.33 15.61
N GLU A 127 5.66 -2.04 15.33
CA GLU A 127 4.95 -1.07 16.17
C GLU A 127 3.71 -0.58 15.42
N GLN A 128 2.53 -0.80 16.00
CA GLN A 128 1.26 -0.34 15.46
C GLN A 128 0.90 1.07 15.94
N ASN A 129 0.31 1.85 15.04
CA ASN A 129 -0.14 3.22 15.29
C ASN A 129 0.96 4.09 15.93
N PRO A 130 2.14 4.20 15.28
CA PRO A 130 3.26 4.95 15.80
C PRO A 130 2.91 6.42 15.99
N SER A 131 3.60 7.08 16.94
CA SER A 131 3.34 8.50 17.17
C SER A 131 3.82 9.35 15.99
N PRO A 132 3.30 10.58 15.82
CA PRO A 132 3.74 11.47 14.75
C PRO A 132 5.24 11.80 14.82
N GLN A 133 5.81 11.79 16.03
CA GLN A 133 7.23 12.03 16.27
C GLN A 133 8.06 10.83 15.81
N ASP A 134 7.63 9.62 16.16
CA ASP A 134 8.31 8.38 15.75
C ASP A 134 8.29 8.22 14.23
N VAL A 135 7.16 8.51 13.58
CA VAL A 135 7.04 8.53 12.12
C VAL A 135 7.99 9.55 11.48
N ALA A 136 8.07 10.77 12.03
CA ALA A 136 8.98 11.79 11.50
C ALA A 136 10.44 11.36 11.63
N GLN A 137 10.83 10.80 12.79
CA GLN A 137 12.18 10.30 13.02
C GLN A 137 12.51 9.11 12.12
N ALA A 138 11.60 8.15 11.97
CA ALA A 138 11.77 7.00 11.09
C ALA A 138 11.99 7.41 9.63
N ARG A 139 11.18 8.36 9.13
CA ARG A 139 11.36 8.91 7.77
C ARG A 139 12.70 9.60 7.60
N GLN A 140 13.11 10.41 8.57
CA GLN A 140 14.42 11.07 8.54
C GLN A 140 15.56 10.04 8.51
N ASN A 141 15.50 9.00 9.34
CA ASN A 141 16.51 7.95 9.41
C ASN A 141 16.63 7.15 8.11
N ALA A 142 15.50 6.86 7.47
CA ALA A 142 15.45 6.05 6.25
C ALA A 142 15.56 6.86 4.94
N GLY A 143 15.68 8.20 5.03
CA GLY A 143 15.62 9.08 3.87
C GLY A 143 14.29 8.94 3.10
N ASP A 144 13.19 8.74 3.82
CA ASP A 144 11.86 8.60 3.22
C ASP A 144 11.16 9.97 3.13
N ALA A 145 10.43 10.15 2.04
CA ALA A 145 9.47 11.23 1.87
C ALA A 145 8.10 10.82 2.42
N GLY A 146 7.33 11.81 2.87
CA GLY A 146 5.95 11.61 3.29
C GLY A 146 5.37 12.87 3.89
N LEU A 147 4.04 12.97 3.87
CA LEU A 147 3.34 14.13 4.38
C LEU A 147 3.24 14.08 5.92
N PRO A 148 3.58 15.15 6.66
CA PRO A 148 3.61 15.14 8.14
C PRO A 148 2.27 14.83 8.82
N GLN A 149 1.15 15.15 8.16
CA GLN A 149 -0.20 14.90 8.65
C GLN A 149 -0.67 13.46 8.45
N LYS A 150 0.06 12.66 7.67
CA LYS A 150 -0.29 11.25 7.47
C LYS A 150 0.06 10.43 8.71
N ARG A 151 -0.73 9.39 8.93
CA ARG A 151 -0.62 8.44 10.03
C ARG A 151 -0.47 7.06 9.37
N PRO A 152 0.76 6.65 9.03
CA PRO A 152 0.99 5.31 8.51
C PRO A 152 0.73 4.28 9.62
N ASP A 153 0.41 3.06 9.22
CA ASP A 153 -0.09 2.03 10.14
C ASP A 153 1.02 1.48 11.04
N TYR A 154 2.24 1.33 10.51
CA TYR A 154 3.33 0.63 11.19
C TYR A 154 4.67 1.35 11.16
N LEU A 155 5.47 1.10 12.19
CA LEU A 155 6.91 0.99 12.05
C LEU A 155 7.31 -0.48 12.04
N ILE A 156 7.92 -0.96 10.96
CA ILE A 156 8.49 -2.30 10.86
C ILE A 156 10.00 -2.15 10.83
N GLU A 157 10.69 -2.70 11.82
CA GLU A 157 12.14 -2.53 12.00
C GLU A 157 12.57 -1.06 11.94
N GLY A 158 11.74 -0.18 12.54
CA GLY A 158 11.95 1.26 12.57
C GLY A 158 11.68 2.00 11.26
N ARG A 159 11.08 1.36 10.25
CA ARG A 159 10.73 1.98 8.96
C ARG A 159 9.23 2.14 8.81
N VAL A 160 8.81 3.23 8.15
CA VAL A 160 7.40 3.52 7.92
C VAL A 160 6.81 2.56 6.89
N PHE A 161 5.70 1.92 7.27
CA PHE A 161 4.85 1.13 6.39
C PHE A 161 3.38 1.52 6.54
N ASP A 162 2.65 1.36 5.45
CA ASP A 162 1.19 1.48 5.42
C ASP A 162 0.62 0.15 4.85
N ALA A 163 -0.57 -0.24 5.27
CA ALA A 163 -1.18 -1.53 4.95
C ALA A 163 -2.24 -1.40 3.86
N TYR A 164 -2.32 -2.40 3.00
CA TYR A 164 -3.40 -2.57 2.04
C TYR A 164 -3.92 -4.00 2.07
N SER A 165 -5.23 -4.16 2.10
CA SER A 165 -5.89 -5.46 2.04
C SER A 165 -7.08 -5.39 1.07
N PRO A 166 -7.04 -6.03 -0.10
CA PRO A 166 -8.12 -5.95 -1.10
C PRO A 166 -9.42 -6.51 -0.52
N THR A 167 -10.54 -5.82 -0.69
CA THR A 167 -11.87 -6.23 -0.15
C THR A 167 -12.59 -7.29 -0.96
N ALA A 168 -12.29 -7.40 -2.25
CA ALA A 168 -12.85 -8.42 -3.12
C ALA A 168 -11.79 -9.46 -3.47
N ALA A 169 -12.19 -10.73 -3.43
CA ALA A 169 -11.32 -11.88 -3.67
C ALA A 169 -10.77 -11.92 -5.11
N ASP A 170 -11.48 -11.29 -6.06
CA ASP A 170 -11.25 -11.36 -7.50
C ASP A 170 -10.60 -10.09 -8.09
N LYS A 171 -10.09 -9.18 -7.24
CA LYS A 171 -9.38 -7.98 -7.72
C LYS A 171 -8.20 -8.36 -8.61
N THR A 172 -8.01 -7.62 -9.71
CA THR A 172 -6.91 -7.87 -10.64
C THR A 172 -5.57 -7.44 -10.07
N VAL A 173 -4.49 -8.06 -10.53
CA VAL A 173 -3.10 -7.67 -10.20
C VAL A 173 -2.86 -6.18 -10.45
N TYR A 174 -3.35 -5.66 -11.59
CA TYR A 174 -3.24 -4.24 -11.92
C TYR A 174 -3.93 -3.35 -10.88
N TYR A 175 -5.13 -3.73 -10.42
CA TYR A 175 -5.85 -2.96 -9.40
C TYR A 175 -5.09 -2.94 -8.07
N LEU A 176 -4.48 -4.07 -7.68
CA LEU A 176 -3.67 -4.14 -6.46
C LEU A 176 -2.44 -3.21 -6.57
N ALA A 177 -1.76 -3.19 -7.72
CA ALA A 177 -0.62 -2.32 -7.96
C ALA A 177 -1.00 -0.83 -7.97
N ASP A 178 -2.15 -0.48 -8.56
CA ASP A 178 -2.68 0.90 -8.56
C ASP A 178 -2.98 1.40 -7.13
N GLU A 179 -3.55 0.57 -6.26
CA GLU A 179 -3.79 0.92 -4.86
C GLU A 179 -2.48 1.14 -4.07
N VAL A 180 -1.45 0.32 -4.33
CA VAL A 180 -0.10 0.51 -3.77
C VAL A 180 0.49 1.83 -4.26
N GLN A 181 0.43 2.11 -5.56
CA GLN A 181 0.90 3.37 -6.14
C GLN A 181 0.17 4.57 -5.55
N ALA A 182 -1.15 4.47 -5.37
CA ALA A 182 -1.96 5.54 -4.81
C ALA A 182 -1.52 5.94 -3.41
N LYS A 183 -1.10 4.99 -2.55
CA LYS A 183 -0.57 5.30 -1.21
C LYS A 183 0.72 6.13 -1.28
N ILE A 184 1.59 5.80 -2.21
CA ILE A 184 2.87 6.49 -2.43
C ILE A 184 2.63 7.89 -2.98
N VAL A 185 1.82 8.02 -4.02
CA VAL A 185 1.48 9.32 -4.64
C VAL A 185 0.78 10.24 -3.64
N LYS A 186 -0.04 9.70 -2.74
CA LYS A 186 -0.69 10.45 -1.64
C LYS A 186 0.28 10.80 -0.50
N GLY A 187 1.56 10.45 -0.62
CA GLY A 187 2.61 10.74 0.35
C GLY A 187 2.42 10.05 1.70
N GLN A 188 1.76 8.88 1.73
CA GLN A 188 1.56 8.12 2.97
C GLN A 188 2.81 7.37 3.38
N THR A 189 3.40 6.64 2.43
CA THR A 189 4.51 5.73 2.67
C THR A 189 5.32 5.53 1.39
N GLN A 190 6.51 4.96 1.53
CA GLN A 190 7.30 4.36 0.44
C GLN A 190 7.46 2.85 0.61
N ARG A 191 6.86 2.27 1.66
CA ARG A 191 6.85 0.83 1.88
C ARG A 191 5.45 0.37 2.23
N VAL A 192 5.01 -0.73 1.63
CA VAL A 192 3.62 -1.18 1.78
C VAL A 192 3.59 -2.64 2.21
N VAL A 193 2.73 -2.95 3.18
CA VAL A 193 2.32 -4.32 3.47
C VAL A 193 1.04 -4.60 2.70
N VAL A 194 1.05 -5.60 1.83
CA VAL A 194 -0.13 -6.08 1.11
C VAL A 194 -0.57 -7.39 1.74
N ASN A 195 -1.67 -7.37 2.49
CA ASN A 195 -2.23 -8.55 3.10
C ASN A 195 -3.28 -9.19 2.18
N LEU A 196 -2.97 -10.37 1.66
CA LEU A 196 -3.76 -11.10 0.66
C LEU A 196 -4.63 -12.22 1.27
N GLU A 197 -4.82 -12.27 2.59
CA GLU A 197 -5.59 -13.33 3.29
C GLU A 197 -6.92 -13.69 2.60
N ASP A 198 -7.64 -12.68 2.10
CA ASP A 198 -8.94 -12.83 1.42
C ASP A 198 -8.87 -12.81 -0.12
N TRP A 199 -7.70 -12.52 -0.69
CA TRP A 199 -7.51 -12.48 -2.13
C TRP A 199 -7.31 -13.90 -2.70
N ARG A 200 -7.81 -14.14 -3.92
CA ARG A 200 -7.81 -15.46 -4.55
C ARG A 200 -7.17 -15.44 -5.95
N GLY A 201 -6.47 -14.37 -6.28
CA GLY A 201 -5.70 -14.29 -7.52
C GLY A 201 -4.33 -14.96 -7.43
N ASP A 202 -3.53 -14.76 -8.46
CA ASP A 202 -2.20 -15.36 -8.61
C ASP A 202 -1.12 -14.48 -7.94
N VAL A 203 -0.60 -14.95 -6.81
CA VAL A 203 0.46 -14.28 -6.03
C VAL A 203 1.76 -14.14 -6.83
N ASP A 204 2.12 -15.15 -7.63
CA ASP A 204 3.33 -15.09 -8.46
C ASP A 204 3.17 -14.09 -9.60
N ALA A 205 1.97 -13.98 -10.19
CA ALA A 205 1.66 -12.93 -11.15
C ALA A 205 1.74 -11.54 -10.52
N LEU A 206 1.26 -11.36 -9.29
CA LEU A 206 1.39 -10.09 -8.56
C LEU A 206 2.84 -9.73 -8.30
N ARG A 207 3.64 -10.69 -7.78
CA ARG A 207 5.07 -10.50 -7.53
C ARG A 207 5.81 -10.12 -8.81
N ARG A 208 5.55 -10.85 -9.91
CA ARG A 208 6.14 -10.58 -11.22
C ARG A 208 5.75 -9.21 -11.74
N HIS A 209 4.50 -8.78 -11.55
CA HIS A 209 4.07 -7.46 -11.97
C HIS A 209 4.84 -6.33 -11.28
N PHE A 210 5.07 -6.41 -9.96
CA PHE A 210 5.87 -5.39 -9.25
C PHE A 210 7.35 -5.39 -9.64
N HIS A 211 7.87 -6.52 -10.11
CA HIS A 211 9.22 -6.60 -10.68
C HIS A 211 9.27 -5.99 -12.08
N ASP A 212 8.37 -6.39 -12.98
CA ASP A 212 8.37 -6.00 -14.39
C ASP A 212 7.83 -4.58 -14.62
N SER A 213 7.09 -4.03 -13.65
CA SER A 213 6.52 -2.68 -13.68
C SER A 213 6.75 -1.99 -12.33
N PRO A 214 7.98 -1.54 -12.06
CA PRO A 214 8.33 -0.86 -10.81
C PRO A 214 7.42 0.35 -10.54
N VAL A 215 6.92 0.45 -9.31
CA VAL A 215 6.13 1.61 -8.88
C VAL A 215 7.10 2.72 -8.45
N PRO A 216 7.04 3.93 -9.04
CA PRO A 216 7.95 5.02 -8.68
C PRO A 216 7.92 5.32 -7.18
N ASN A 217 9.09 5.44 -6.58
CA ASN A 217 9.31 5.71 -5.15
C ASN A 217 8.84 4.61 -4.17
N LEU A 218 8.39 3.45 -4.64
CA LEU A 218 8.23 2.27 -3.80
C LEU A 218 9.62 1.72 -3.46
N LYS A 219 9.95 1.63 -2.17
CA LYS A 219 11.23 1.12 -1.67
C LYS A 219 11.14 -0.35 -1.24
N GLU A 220 9.99 -0.77 -0.73
CA GLU A 220 9.79 -2.13 -0.24
C GLU A 220 8.32 -2.52 -0.25
N LEU A 221 8.04 -3.73 -0.68
CA LEU A 221 6.72 -4.35 -0.59
C LEU A 221 6.85 -5.64 0.21
N LYS A 222 6.03 -5.80 1.24
CA LYS A 222 5.84 -7.09 1.93
C LYS A 222 4.47 -7.63 1.57
N ILE A 223 4.42 -8.77 0.92
CA ILE A 223 3.18 -9.47 0.59
C ILE A 223 2.98 -10.58 1.61
N ILE A 224 1.85 -10.56 2.32
CA ILE A 224 1.39 -11.68 3.14
C ILE A 224 0.44 -12.49 2.26
N THR A 225 0.79 -13.75 1.96
CA THR A 225 -0.03 -14.61 1.08
C THR A 225 -1.31 -15.07 1.79
N PRO A 226 -2.28 -15.68 1.08
CA PRO A 226 -3.43 -16.33 1.72
C PRO A 226 -3.05 -17.40 2.76
N GLU A 227 -1.92 -18.06 2.58
CA GLU A 227 -1.34 -19.05 3.50
C GLU A 227 -0.57 -18.38 4.67
N GLY A 228 -0.35 -17.08 4.55
CA GLY A 228 0.31 -16.22 5.51
C GLY A 228 1.82 -16.11 5.34
N ASP A 229 2.41 -16.72 4.31
CA ASP A 229 3.83 -16.57 4.01
C ASP A 229 4.16 -15.11 3.68
N ILE A 230 5.37 -14.67 4.03
CA ILE A 230 5.83 -13.30 3.73
C ILE A 230 6.79 -13.32 2.55
N ILE A 231 6.40 -12.66 1.47
CA ILE A 231 7.24 -12.42 0.29
C ILE A 231 7.70 -10.96 0.30
N GLN A 232 9.01 -10.74 0.32
CA GLN A 232 9.58 -9.41 0.12
C GLN A 232 9.81 -9.14 -1.37
N VAL A 233 9.39 -7.98 -1.85
CA VAL A 233 9.65 -7.50 -3.21
C VAL A 233 10.30 -6.12 -3.13
N VAL A 234 11.42 -5.99 -3.83
CA VAL A 234 12.12 -4.71 -4.05
C VAL A 234 11.92 -4.33 -5.51
N PRO A 235 11.33 -3.18 -5.81
CA PRO A 235 11.32 -2.65 -7.18
C PRO A 235 12.75 -2.34 -7.60
N GLU A 236 13.15 -2.78 -8.79
CA GLU A 236 14.53 -2.62 -9.31
C GLU A 236 14.98 -1.18 -9.52
#